data_AF-A0A7S1E6E6-F1
#
_entry.id   AF-A0A7S1E6E6-F1
#
_cell.length_a   1.000
_cell.length_b   1.000
_cell.length_c   1.000
_cell.angle_alpha   90.00
_cell.angle_beta   90.00
_cell.angle_gamma   90.00
#
_symmetry.space_group_name_H-M   'P 1'
#
loop_
_entity.id
_entity.type
_entity.pdbx_description
1 polymer ?
#
loop_
_entity_poly.entity_id
_entity_poly.type
_entity_poly.pdbx_seq_one_letter_code
_entity_poly.pdbx_strand_id
1 'polypeptide(L)'
;KSTVYGRGELQLGILIEQMRREGFEFIISPPKILTKMVDGVKMEPFEEVTVDVDSEYSGTVIESLTGDRKGVMLDMQENQADGKTRIVFEVPSRGLLGFGPEIATLTRGTAVVNHCFL
;
A
#
# COMPACT_ATOMS: atom_id res chain seq x y z
N LYS A 1 10.14 -20.71 -16.33
CA LYS A 1 9.43 -19.53 -15.75
C LYS A 1 9.09 -19.88 -14.31
N SER A 2 9.79 -19.30 -13.34
CA SER A 2 9.52 -19.55 -11.93
C SER A 2 8.52 -18.52 -11.41
N THR A 3 7.52 -18.98 -10.65
CA THR A 3 6.56 -18.09 -9.98
C THR A 3 6.96 -17.99 -8.52
N VAL A 4 7.16 -16.77 -8.03
CA VAL A 4 7.52 -16.49 -6.64
C VAL A 4 6.31 -15.85 -5.98
N TYR A 5 5.95 -16.35 -4.80
CA TYR A 5 4.85 -15.82 -4.00
C TYR A 5 5.44 -15.07 -2.80
N GLY A 6 4.87 -13.92 -2.48
CA GLY A 6 5.23 -13.10 -1.33
C GLY A 6 3.98 -12.61 -0.60
N ARG A 7 4.16 -12.13 0.62
CA ARG A 7 3.12 -11.52 1.46
C ARG A 7 2.66 -10.16 0.93
N GLY A 8 3.50 -9.49 0.14
CA GLY A 8 3.20 -8.18 -0.44
C GLY A 8 4.35 -7.71 -1.34
N GLU A 9 4.18 -6.52 -1.92
CA GLU A 9 5.17 -5.89 -2.80
C GLU A 9 6.51 -5.69 -2.10
N LEU A 10 6.50 -5.22 -0.84
CA LEU A 10 7.72 -4.94 -0.08
C LEU A 10 8.59 -6.20 0.12
N GLN A 11 7.99 -7.33 0.47
CA GLN A 11 8.74 -8.57 0.68
C GLN A 11 9.44 -9.03 -0.62
N LEU A 12 8.74 -8.93 -1.76
CA LEU A 12 9.32 -9.25 -3.07
C LEU A 12 10.44 -8.27 -3.43
N GLY A 13 10.23 -6.97 -3.17
CA GLY A 13 11.24 -5.93 -3.38
C GLY A 13 12.53 -6.18 -2.59
N ILE A 14 12.41 -6.58 -1.32
CA ILE A 14 13.57 -6.94 -0.47
C ILE A 14 14.32 -8.13 -1.06
N LEU A 15 13.61 -9.21 -1.45
CA LEU A 15 14.24 -10.38 -2.05
C LEU A 15 14.98 -10.02 -3.35
N ILE A 16 14.34 -9.25 -4.23
CA ILE A 16 14.90 -8.82 -5.51
C ILE A 16 16.15 -7.97 -5.29
N GLU A 17 16.09 -7.00 -4.36
CA GLU A 17 17.22 -6.13 -4.05
C GLU A 17 18.38 -6.90 -3.42
N GLN A 18 18.09 -7.89 -2.58
CA GLN A 18 19.12 -8.77 -2.03
C GLN A 18 19.81 -9.59 -3.13
N MET A 19 19.05 -10.24 -4.02
CA MET A 19 19.62 -11.00 -5.14
C MET A 19 20.44 -10.10 -6.07
N ARG A 20 20.01 -8.85 -6.31
CA ARG A 20 20.78 -7.87 -7.08
C ARG A 20 22.13 -7.57 -6.42
N ARG A 21 22.17 -7.41 -5.09
CA ARG A 21 23.42 -7.20 -4.32
C ARG A 21 24.34 -8.41 -4.31
N GLU A 22 23.76 -9.61 -4.43
CA GLU A 22 24.50 -10.86 -4.57
C GLU A 22 25.01 -11.10 -6.00
N GLY A 23 24.72 -10.21 -6.96
CA GLY A 23 25.23 -10.26 -8.33
C GLY A 23 24.37 -11.07 -9.30
N PHE A 24 23.13 -11.40 -8.94
CA PHE A 24 22.21 -12.08 -9.85
C PHE A 24 21.66 -11.12 -10.92
N GLU A 25 21.48 -11.66 -12.14
CA GLU A 25 20.80 -10.98 -13.25
C GLU A 25 19.52 -11.73 -13.62
N PHE A 26 18.40 -11.02 -13.70
CA PHE A 26 17.10 -11.59 -14.06
C PHE A 26 16.12 -10.51 -14.52
N ILE A 27 15.04 -10.96 -15.17
CA ILE A 27 13.91 -10.11 -15.57
C ILE A 27 12.70 -10.52 -14.74
N ILE A 28 12.00 -9.53 -14.19
CA ILE A 28 10.75 -9.74 -13.44
C ILE A 28 9.55 -9.25 -14.25
N SER A 29 8.40 -9.90 -14.07
CA SER A 29 7.12 -9.37 -14.51
C SER A 29 6.48 -8.50 -13.42
N PRO A 30 5.57 -7.57 -13.76
CA PRO A 30 4.82 -6.83 -12.76
C PRO A 30 4.13 -7.77 -11.75
N PRO A 31 4.11 -7.40 -10.45
CA PRO A 31 3.46 -8.20 -9.42
C PRO A 31 1.96 -8.32 -9.69
N LYS A 32 1.38 -9.45 -9.28
CA LYS A 32 -0.05 -9.71 -9.44
C LYS A 32 -0.64 -10.14 -8.10
N ILE A 33 -1.84 -9.65 -7.82
CA ILE A 33 -2.59 -10.06 -6.64
C ILE A 33 -3.17 -11.46 -6.85
N LEU A 34 -3.07 -12.29 -5.82
CA LEU A 34 -3.66 -13.62 -5.79
C LEU A 34 -5.11 -13.51 -5.35
N THR A 35 -6.01 -14.00 -6.20
CA THR A 35 -7.44 -14.09 -5.88
C THR A 35 -7.79 -15.51 -5.47
N LYS A 36 -8.80 -15.67 -4.63
CA LYS A 36 -9.30 -16.98 -4.17
C LYS A 36 -10.79 -17.11 -4.49
N MET A 37 -11.24 -18.33 -4.71
CA MET A 37 -12.66 -18.64 -4.76
C MET A 37 -13.12 -19.05 -3.36
N VAL A 38 -14.11 -18.36 -2.81
CA VAL A 38 -14.74 -18.68 -1.52
C VAL A 38 -16.24 -18.75 -1.78
N ASP A 39 -16.86 -19.90 -1.52
CA ASP A 39 -18.30 -20.13 -1.74
C ASP A 39 -18.80 -19.76 -3.14
N GLY A 40 -17.97 -20.01 -4.16
CA GLY A 40 -18.29 -19.70 -5.56
C GLY A 40 -18.09 -18.22 -5.95
N VAL A 41 -17.68 -17.37 -5.01
CA VAL A 41 -17.38 -15.94 -5.24
C VAL A 41 -15.87 -15.73 -5.34
N LYS A 42 -15.44 -14.91 -6.30
CA LYS A 42 -14.04 -14.52 -6.46
C LYS A 42 -13.71 -13.39 -5.48
N MET A 43 -12.83 -13.68 -4.54
CA MET A 43 -12.36 -12.76 -3.50
C MET A 43 -10.93 -12.29 -3.79
N GLU A 44 -10.65 -11.03 -3.49
CA GLU A 44 -9.30 -10.46 -3.46
C GLU A 44 -8.91 -10.10 -2.01
N PRO A 45 -7.61 -10.06 -1.68
CA PRO A 45 -7.14 -9.67 -0.36
C PRO A 45 -7.30 -8.18 -0.10
N PHE A 46 -7.50 -7.84 1.17
CA PHE A 46 -7.61 -6.48 1.68
C PHE A 46 -6.54 -6.24 2.75
N GLU A 47 -6.19 -4.96 2.92
CA GLU A 47 -5.22 -4.51 3.88
C GLU A 47 -5.77 -3.29 4.61
N GLU A 48 -5.50 -3.22 5.91
CA GLU A 48 -5.69 -2.01 6.70
C GLU A 48 -4.48 -1.11 6.49
N VAL A 49 -4.72 0.15 6.14
CA VAL A 49 -3.70 1.13 5.80
C VAL A 49 -3.84 2.28 6.77
N THR A 50 -2.80 2.52 7.56
CA THR A 50 -2.69 3.69 8.42
C THR A 50 -1.74 4.69 7.79
N VAL A 51 -2.21 5.92 7.59
CA VAL A 51 -1.41 7.03 7.09
C VAL A 51 -1.37 8.13 8.14
N ASP A 52 -0.16 8.47 8.58
CA ASP A 52 0.10 9.68 9.36
C ASP A 52 0.68 10.74 8.44
N VAL A 53 0.06 11.92 8.36
CA VAL A 53 0.49 12.98 7.44
C VAL A 53 0.27 14.35 8.07
N ASP A 54 0.98 15.37 7.60
CA ASP A 54 0.68 16.76 7.97
C ASP A 54 -0.73 17.12 7.51
N SER A 55 -1.47 17.83 8.36
CA SER A 55 -2.92 18.03 8.19
C SER A 55 -3.29 18.69 6.86
N GLU A 56 -2.41 19.53 6.31
CA GLU A 56 -2.60 20.19 5.00
C GLU A 56 -2.70 19.21 3.82
N TYR A 57 -2.11 18.01 3.93
CA TYR A 57 -2.13 16.99 2.87
C TYR A 57 -3.14 15.86 3.14
N SER A 58 -3.90 15.92 4.23
CA SER A 58 -4.92 14.92 4.58
C SER A 58 -5.90 14.69 3.42
N GLY A 59 -6.40 15.76 2.79
CA GLY A 59 -7.29 15.68 1.64
C GLY A 59 -6.69 14.92 0.45
N THR A 60 -5.39 15.11 0.19
CA THR A 60 -4.67 14.41 -0.89
C THR A 60 -4.54 12.92 -0.62
N VAL A 61 -4.29 12.52 0.63
CA VAL A 61 -4.27 11.10 1.03
C VAL A 61 -5.65 10.47 0.82
N ILE A 62 -6.71 11.18 1.25
CA ILE A 62 -8.09 10.70 1.14
C ILE A 62 -8.46 10.50 -0.33
N GLU A 63 -8.19 11.49 -1.18
CA GLU A 63 -8.49 11.41 -2.62
C GLU A 63 -7.74 10.26 -3.30
N SER A 64 -6.43 10.11 -3.03
CA SER A 64 -5.60 9.05 -3.62
C SER A 64 -6.11 7.66 -3.26
N LEU A 65 -6.52 7.43 -2.00
CA LEU A 65 -7.01 6.14 -1.54
C LEU A 65 -8.47 5.85 -1.93
N THR A 66 -9.36 6.84 -1.87
CA THR A 66 -10.80 6.64 -2.17
C THR A 66 -11.11 6.62 -3.67
N GLY A 67 -10.30 7.28 -4.50
CA GLY A 67 -10.50 7.35 -5.96
C GLY A 67 -10.28 6.01 -6.66
N ASP A 68 -9.16 5.88 -7.35
CA ASP A 68 -8.88 4.71 -8.20
C ASP A 68 -8.48 3.46 -7.39
N ARG A 69 -8.06 3.65 -6.13
CA ARG A 69 -7.57 2.58 -5.26
C ARG A 69 -8.67 1.85 -4.48
N LYS A 70 -9.91 2.34 -4.54
CA LYS A 70 -11.11 1.72 -3.92
C LYS A 70 -10.99 1.52 -2.41
N GLY A 71 -10.23 2.38 -1.73
CA GLY A 71 -10.12 2.41 -0.29
C GLY A 71 -11.39 2.93 0.37
N VAL A 72 -11.74 2.35 1.51
CA VAL A 72 -12.84 2.77 2.38
C VAL A 72 -12.24 3.31 3.67
N MET A 73 -12.52 4.56 4.00
CA MET A 73 -12.04 5.15 5.25
C MET A 73 -12.76 4.51 6.43
N LEU A 74 -12.00 4.08 7.42
CA LEU A 74 -12.50 3.49 8.66
C LEU A 74 -12.48 4.50 9.81
N ASP A 75 -11.41 5.28 9.93
CA ASP A 75 -11.22 6.25 11.00
C ASP A 75 -10.35 7.43 10.55
N MET A 76 -10.52 8.58 11.20
CA MET A 76 -9.71 9.77 11.02
C MET A 76 -9.57 10.52 12.34
N GLN A 77 -8.33 10.76 12.75
CA GLN A 77 -7.99 11.46 13.98
C GLN A 77 -7.08 12.64 13.68
N GLU A 78 -7.56 13.84 14.04
CA GLU A 78 -6.80 15.08 13.90
C GLU A 78 -6.12 15.43 15.23
N ASN A 79 -4.78 15.43 15.23
CA ASN A 79 -4.00 15.85 16.39
C ASN A 79 -3.60 17.32 16.22
N GLN A 80 -4.45 18.23 16.71
CA GLN A 80 -4.21 19.68 16.63
C GLN A 80 -2.91 20.12 17.33
N ALA A 81 -2.44 19.38 18.33
CA ALA A 81 -1.19 19.69 19.03
C ALA A 81 0.06 19.47 18.17
N ASP A 82 0.05 18.43 17.32
CA ASP A 82 1.21 18.01 16.52
C ASP A 82 1.07 18.42 15.04
N GLY A 83 -0.06 19.00 14.65
CA GLY A 83 -0.34 19.41 13.27
C GLY A 83 -0.51 18.24 12.29
N LYS A 84 -0.70 17.02 12.80
CA LYS A 84 -0.81 15.79 11.99
C LYS A 84 -2.20 15.18 12.05
N THR A 85 -2.56 14.52 10.97
CA THR A 85 -3.77 13.71 10.85
C THR A 85 -3.37 12.25 10.66
N ARG A 86 -3.96 11.37 11.46
CA ARG A 86 -3.94 9.92 11.24
C ARG A 86 -5.22 9.51 10.52
N ILE A 87 -5.09 8.75 9.45
CA ILE A 87 -6.24 8.24 8.69
C ILE A 87 -6.07 6.74 8.51
N VAL A 88 -7.12 5.98 8.80
CA VAL A 88 -7.16 4.52 8.66
C VAL A 88 -8.13 4.14 7.54
N PHE A 89 -7.67 3.28 6.65
CA PHE A 89 -8.45 2.78 5.51
C PHE A 89 -8.42 1.27 5.45
N GLU A 90 -9.48 0.68 4.92
CA GLU A 90 -9.50 -0.66 4.36
C GLU A 90 -9.34 -0.55 2.84
N VAL A 91 -8.32 -1.18 2.27
CA VAL A 91 -7.97 -1.04 0.85
C VAL A 91 -7.69 -2.42 0.24
N PRO A 92 -8.21 -2.74 -0.97
CA PRO A 92 -7.79 -3.95 -1.67
C PRO A 92 -6.26 -3.93 -1.88
N SER A 93 -5.54 -5.03 -1.66
CA SER A 93 -4.07 -5.08 -1.83
C SER A 93 -3.62 -4.60 -3.21
N ARG A 94 -4.43 -4.81 -4.24
CA ARG A 94 -4.16 -4.34 -5.61
C ARG A 94 -4.08 -2.81 -5.68
N GLY A 95 -4.93 -2.14 -4.90
CA GLY A 95 -5.01 -0.68 -4.78
C GLY A 95 -3.80 -0.10 -4.06
N LEU A 96 -2.93 -0.89 -3.44
CA LEU A 96 -1.73 -0.39 -2.75
C LEU A 96 -0.46 -0.45 -3.57
N LEU A 97 -0.49 -1.12 -4.73
CA LEU A 97 0.67 -1.20 -5.62
C LEU A 97 1.15 0.21 -5.99
N GLY A 98 2.42 0.49 -5.69
CA GLY A 98 3.05 1.79 -5.92
C GLY A 98 2.51 2.98 -5.10
N PHE A 99 1.62 2.77 -4.13
CA PHE A 99 1.02 3.86 -3.34
C PHE A 99 2.05 4.62 -2.50
N GLY A 100 2.97 3.91 -1.84
CA GLY A 100 3.97 4.52 -0.94
C GLY A 100 4.81 5.62 -1.62
N PRO A 101 5.50 5.33 -2.74
CA PRO A 101 6.28 6.35 -3.47
C PRO A 101 5.44 7.52 -4.00
N GLU A 102 4.23 7.24 -4.47
CA GLU A 102 3.32 8.26 -4.98
C GLU A 102 2.91 9.23 -3.86
N ILE A 103 2.41 8.72 -2.73
CA ILE A 103 1.94 9.57 -1.64
C ILE A 103 3.09 10.29 -0.95
N ALA A 104 4.27 9.67 -0.84
CA ALA A 104 5.47 10.36 -0.37
C ALA A 104 5.78 11.58 -1.25
N THR A 105 5.61 11.47 -2.57
CA THR A 105 5.83 12.60 -3.49
C THR A 105 4.79 13.69 -3.30
N LEU A 106 3.50 13.32 -3.28
CA LEU A 106 2.39 14.26 -3.16
C LEU A 106 2.38 15.03 -1.82
N THR A 107 2.87 14.40 -0.76
CA THR A 107 2.92 14.96 0.60
C THR A 107 4.29 15.51 0.98
N ARG A 108 5.20 15.65 0.00
CA ARG A 108 6.59 16.14 0.20
C ARG A 108 7.39 15.34 1.26
N GLY A 109 7.10 14.05 1.37
CA GLY A 109 7.76 13.12 2.27
C GLY A 109 7.23 13.12 3.70
N THR A 110 6.16 13.87 4.00
CA THR A 110 5.58 13.95 5.35
C THR A 110 4.70 12.76 5.67
N ALA A 111 4.12 12.08 4.66
CA ALA A 111 3.31 10.90 4.86
C ALA A 111 4.13 9.70 5.31
N VAL A 112 3.71 9.11 6.43
CA VAL A 112 4.17 7.81 6.92
C VAL A 112 3.05 6.81 6.69
N VAL A 113 3.30 5.84 5.82
CA VAL A 113 2.32 4.81 5.45
C VAL A 113 2.71 3.48 6.10
N ASN A 114 1.77 2.88 6.81
CA ASN A 114 1.85 1.52 7.30
C ASN A 114 0.64 0.74 6.78
N HIS A 115 0.81 -0.54 6.46
CA HIS A 115 -0.30 -1.40 6.10
C HIS A 115 -0.12 -2.81 6.66
N CYS A 116 -1.24 -3.46 6.97
CA CYS A 116 -1.29 -4.82 7.47
C CYS A 116 -2.39 -5.61 6.76
N PHE A 117 -2.10 -6.88 6.47
CA PHE A 117 -3.04 -7.79 5.82
C PHE A 117 -4.22 -8.13 6.75
N LEU A 118 -5.46 -8.02 6.24
CA LEU A 118 -6.70 -8.36 6.94
C LEU A 118 -7.12 -9.83 6.69
#